data_AF-A0A3C0MA72-F1
#
_entry.id   AF-A0A3C0MA72-F1
#
_cell.length_a   1.000
_cell.length_b   1.000
_cell.length_c   1.000
_cell.angle_alpha   90.00
_cell.angle_beta   90.00
_cell.angle_gamma   90.00
#
_symmetry.space_group_name_H-M   'P 1'
#
loop_
_entity.id
_entity.type
_entity.pdbx_description
1 polymer ?
#
loop_
_entity_poly.entity_id
_entity_poly.type
_entity_poly.pdbx_seq_one_letter_code
_entity_poly.pdbx_strand_id
1 'polypeptide(L)'
;MPPDGLSIRLGDKPVDQERRLRDFKIPAVLAFARANVLNRVVIDSPTPKIGIVATGKSYLDLRQALIELGIDYKEAAKFGLRVMKVGMTWPLEPDGLRRFAEGLETVFVIEEKRPLLETQIRDILYHTHESRRPRVIGKKDPAGLPLLRDILDLNPAQIAVALARILPKDLWTEKMRNEVANLEARLARSGELTPIHERQPYYCSGCPHNTST
;
A
#
# COMPACT_ATOMS: atom_id res chain seq x y z
N MET A 1 27.74 -13.61 -1.41
CA MET A 1 27.23 -14.30 -0.21
C MET A 1 28.39 -14.46 0.76
N PRO A 2 28.19 -14.36 2.09
CA PRO A 2 29.29 -14.51 3.04
C PRO A 2 29.73 -15.98 3.12
N PRO A 3 31.03 -16.28 3.33
CA PRO A 3 31.56 -17.66 3.32
C PRO A 3 30.89 -18.59 4.35
N ASP A 4 30.40 -18.03 5.44
CA ASP A 4 29.86 -18.69 6.62
C ASP A 4 28.31 -18.71 6.65
N GLY A 5 27.67 -18.36 5.52
CA GLY A 5 26.23 -18.48 5.29
C GLY A 5 25.37 -17.38 5.93
N LEU A 6 24.06 -17.43 5.68
CA LEU A 6 23.09 -16.44 6.18
C LEU A 6 22.32 -16.90 7.42
N SER A 7 22.40 -18.16 7.81
CA SER A 7 21.62 -18.71 8.94
C SER A 7 21.99 -18.04 10.27
N ILE A 8 21.09 -18.10 11.25
CA ILE A 8 21.39 -17.71 12.63
C ILE A 8 22.39 -18.70 13.21
N ARG A 9 23.35 -18.23 14.02
CA ARG A 9 24.32 -19.09 14.71
C ARG A 9 24.42 -18.76 16.19
N LEU A 10 24.71 -19.79 16.96
CA LEU A 10 24.98 -19.66 18.38
C LEU A 10 26.39 -19.07 18.59
N GLY A 11 26.53 -18.11 19.50
CA GLY A 11 27.82 -17.53 19.88
C GLY A 11 28.27 -16.31 19.07
N ASP A 12 27.56 -15.90 18.00
CA ASP A 12 27.86 -14.64 17.31
C ASP A 12 27.64 -13.44 18.24
N LYS A 13 28.59 -12.50 18.26
CA LYS A 13 28.40 -11.24 19.01
C LYS A 13 27.32 -10.40 18.33
N PRO A 14 26.65 -9.48 19.05
CA PRO A 14 25.62 -8.62 18.46
C PRO A 14 26.05 -7.89 17.17
N VAL A 15 27.29 -7.40 17.12
CA VAL A 15 27.85 -6.73 15.93
C VAL A 15 27.98 -7.64 14.72
N ASP A 16 28.29 -8.92 14.93
CA ASP A 16 28.41 -9.90 13.84
C ASP A 16 27.03 -10.28 13.27
N GLN A 17 26.02 -10.31 14.14
CA GLN A 17 24.63 -10.52 13.74
C GLN A 17 24.10 -9.32 12.94
N GLU A 18 24.39 -8.09 13.41
CA GLU A 18 24.01 -6.87 12.72
C GLU A 18 24.70 -6.75 11.36
N ARG A 19 26.01 -6.98 11.29
CA ARG A 19 26.77 -7.00 10.03
C ARG A 19 26.17 -7.99 9.05
N ARG A 20 25.84 -9.21 9.50
CA ARG A 20 25.20 -10.19 8.62
C ARG A 20 23.84 -9.74 8.12
N LEU A 21 23.04 -9.13 8.98
CA LEU A 21 21.73 -8.62 8.61
C LEU A 21 21.86 -7.52 7.53
N ARG A 22 22.70 -6.51 7.79
CA ARG A 22 22.83 -5.32 6.95
C ARG A 22 23.60 -5.57 5.65
N ASP A 23 24.78 -6.20 5.76
CA ASP A 23 25.70 -6.32 4.63
C ASP A 23 25.35 -7.51 3.72
N PHE A 24 24.60 -8.50 4.23
CA PHE A 24 24.35 -9.74 3.50
C PHE A 24 22.87 -10.12 3.39
N LYS A 25 22.11 -10.22 4.48
CA LYS A 25 20.70 -10.68 4.41
C LYS A 25 19.80 -9.70 3.68
N ILE A 26 19.89 -8.40 3.97
CA ILE A 26 19.08 -7.37 3.31
C ILE A 26 19.38 -7.34 1.79
N PRO A 27 20.64 -7.25 1.34
CA PRO A 27 20.95 -7.34 -0.09
C PRO A 27 20.48 -8.65 -0.72
N ALA A 28 20.63 -9.78 -0.04
CA ALA A 28 20.21 -11.08 -0.55
C ALA A 28 18.68 -11.17 -0.72
N VAL A 29 17.90 -10.70 0.26
CA VAL A 29 16.43 -10.74 0.17
C VAL A 29 15.90 -9.76 -0.89
N LEU A 30 16.55 -8.61 -1.09
CA LEU A 30 16.23 -7.69 -2.17
C LEU A 30 16.50 -8.31 -3.55
N ALA A 31 17.65 -8.95 -3.73
CA ALA A 31 17.98 -9.69 -4.95
C ALA A 31 16.99 -10.82 -5.21
N PHE A 32 16.63 -11.58 -4.16
CA PHE A 32 15.61 -12.62 -4.23
C PHE A 32 14.24 -12.04 -4.64
N ALA A 33 13.82 -10.95 -4.01
CA ALA A 33 12.52 -10.32 -4.29
C ALA A 33 12.41 -9.83 -5.73
N ARG A 34 13.51 -9.31 -6.28
CA ARG A 34 13.62 -8.91 -7.68
C ARG A 34 13.54 -10.11 -8.62
N ALA A 35 14.37 -11.13 -8.38
CA ALA A 35 14.45 -12.32 -9.24
C ALA A 35 13.12 -13.09 -9.28
N ASN A 36 12.36 -13.08 -8.18
CA ASN A 36 11.08 -13.79 -8.05
C ASN A 36 9.85 -12.90 -8.27
N VAL A 37 10.04 -11.62 -8.61
CA VAL A 37 8.98 -10.64 -8.86
C VAL A 37 7.91 -10.67 -7.74
N LEU A 38 8.37 -10.54 -6.49
CA LEU A 38 7.46 -10.56 -5.34
C LEU A 38 6.48 -9.38 -5.35
N ASN A 39 6.93 -8.24 -5.88
CA ASN A 39 6.10 -7.06 -6.10
C ASN A 39 5.67 -7.03 -7.56
N ARG A 40 4.37 -7.16 -7.82
CA ARG A 40 3.81 -7.39 -9.16
C ARG A 40 3.00 -6.20 -9.62
N VAL A 41 3.22 -5.76 -10.86
CA VAL A 41 2.28 -4.88 -11.56
C VAL A 41 1.12 -5.75 -12.04
N VAL A 42 -0.08 -5.50 -11.51
CA VAL A 42 -1.28 -6.32 -11.73
C VAL A 42 -2.32 -5.64 -12.61
N ILE A 43 -2.21 -4.31 -12.75
CA ILE A 43 -2.93 -3.51 -13.74
C ILE A 43 -1.89 -2.58 -14.33
N ASP A 44 -1.89 -2.43 -15.65
CA ASP A 44 -1.01 -1.52 -16.36
C ASP A 44 -1.78 -0.75 -17.43
N SER A 45 -1.26 0.41 -17.80
CA SER A 45 -1.77 1.26 -18.86
C SER A 45 -0.64 1.62 -19.83
N PRO A 46 -0.89 1.70 -21.15
CA PRO A 46 0.10 2.15 -22.12
C PRO A 46 0.50 3.62 -21.92
N THR A 47 -0.34 4.42 -21.24
CA THR A 47 -0.09 5.82 -20.90
C THR A 47 -0.27 6.01 -19.39
N PRO A 48 0.64 5.43 -18.58
CA PRO A 48 0.49 5.40 -17.13
C PRO A 48 0.71 6.82 -16.58
N LYS A 49 -0.17 7.27 -15.68
CA LYS A 49 -0.10 8.57 -15.01
C LYS A 49 -0.21 8.46 -13.50
N ILE A 50 -1.08 7.56 -13.04
CA ILE A 50 -1.36 7.35 -11.62
C ILE A 50 -0.98 5.91 -11.26
N GLY A 51 0.05 5.76 -10.45
CA GLY A 51 0.42 4.48 -9.85
C GLY A 51 -0.31 4.30 -8.53
N ILE A 52 -0.83 3.12 -8.28
CA ILE A 52 -1.39 2.72 -6.98
C ILE A 52 -0.53 1.59 -6.43
N VAL A 53 -0.04 1.74 -5.20
CA VAL A 53 0.73 0.71 -4.50
C VAL A 53 -0.07 0.23 -3.31
N ALA A 54 -0.35 -1.08 -3.25
CA ALA A 54 -1.10 -1.68 -2.15
C ALA A 54 -0.53 -3.02 -1.72
N THR A 55 -0.76 -3.41 -0.47
CA THR A 55 -0.29 -4.67 0.12
C THR A 55 -1.39 -5.38 0.92
N GLY A 56 -1.24 -6.69 1.11
CA GLY A 56 -2.08 -7.49 2.02
C GLY A 56 -3.58 -7.30 1.79
N LYS A 57 -4.32 -7.06 2.89
CA LYS A 57 -5.76 -6.79 2.90
C LYS A 57 -6.11 -5.54 2.08
N SER A 58 -5.34 -4.45 2.19
CA SER A 58 -5.59 -3.21 1.46
C SER A 58 -5.63 -3.39 -0.06
N TYR A 59 -4.89 -4.36 -0.61
CA TYR A 59 -5.01 -4.70 -2.03
C TYR A 59 -6.38 -5.29 -2.39
N LEU A 60 -6.94 -6.14 -1.53
CA LEU A 60 -8.29 -6.69 -1.75
C LEU A 60 -9.35 -5.60 -1.62
N ASP A 61 -9.21 -4.72 -0.63
CA ASP A 61 -10.12 -3.58 -0.47
C ASP A 61 -10.02 -2.59 -1.63
N LEU A 62 -8.81 -2.35 -2.16
CA LEU A 62 -8.62 -1.58 -3.40
C LEU A 62 -9.35 -2.22 -4.58
N ARG A 63 -9.27 -3.55 -4.77
CA ARG A 63 -10.00 -4.21 -5.85
C ARG A 63 -11.50 -4.03 -5.71
N GLN A 64 -12.02 -4.14 -4.49
CA GLN A 64 -13.43 -3.89 -4.21
C GLN A 64 -13.80 -2.42 -4.47
N ALA A 65 -12.98 -1.47 -4.05
CA ALA A 65 -13.17 -0.05 -4.33
C ALA A 65 -13.20 0.26 -5.84
N LEU A 66 -12.32 -0.36 -6.64
CA LEU A 66 -12.34 -0.23 -8.10
C LEU A 66 -13.67 -0.74 -8.69
N ILE A 67 -14.18 -1.88 -8.19
CA ILE A 67 -15.48 -2.43 -8.61
C ILE A 67 -16.63 -1.47 -8.27
N GLU A 68 -16.64 -0.94 -7.06
CA GLU A 68 -17.67 0.01 -6.59
C GLU A 68 -17.68 1.27 -7.48
N LEU A 69 -16.51 1.83 -7.76
CA LEU A 69 -16.36 2.97 -8.66
C LEU A 69 -16.66 2.65 -10.14
N GLY A 70 -16.87 1.37 -10.48
CA GLY A 70 -17.10 0.92 -11.85
C GLY A 70 -15.85 1.00 -12.73
N ILE A 71 -14.66 0.94 -12.12
CA ILE A 71 -13.38 0.99 -12.82
C ILE A 71 -12.96 -0.43 -13.19
N ASP A 72 -13.29 -0.84 -14.41
CA ASP A 72 -12.74 -2.05 -15.03
C ASP A 72 -11.37 -1.79 -15.68
N TYR A 73 -10.81 -2.78 -16.39
CA TYR A 73 -9.52 -2.60 -17.08
C TYR A 73 -9.54 -1.51 -18.16
N LYS A 74 -10.70 -1.27 -18.81
CA LYS A 74 -10.83 -0.25 -19.85
C LYS A 74 -10.86 1.15 -19.23
N GLU A 75 -11.63 1.33 -18.16
CA GLU A 75 -11.63 2.58 -17.41
C GLU A 75 -10.27 2.83 -16.74
N ALA A 76 -9.65 1.80 -16.16
CA ALA A 76 -8.30 1.90 -15.61
C ALA A 76 -7.29 2.38 -16.66
N ALA A 77 -7.36 1.88 -17.90
CA ALA A 77 -6.52 2.35 -19.00
C ALA A 77 -6.78 3.83 -19.34
N LYS A 78 -8.05 4.26 -19.41
CA LYS A 78 -8.42 5.68 -19.66
C LYS A 78 -7.88 6.62 -18.59
N PHE A 79 -7.96 6.22 -17.32
CA PHE A 79 -7.40 6.98 -16.20
C PHE A 79 -5.87 6.93 -16.15
N GLY A 80 -5.21 6.10 -16.98
CA GLY A 80 -3.76 5.91 -16.91
C GLY A 80 -3.33 5.20 -15.63
N LEU A 81 -4.13 4.25 -15.12
CA LEU A 81 -3.83 3.55 -13.88
C LEU A 81 -2.79 2.45 -14.08
N ARG A 82 -1.82 2.41 -13.17
CA ARG A 82 -0.92 1.29 -12.96
C ARG A 82 -1.05 0.84 -11.51
N VAL A 83 -1.21 -0.44 -11.24
CA VAL A 83 -1.37 -0.96 -9.87
C VAL A 83 -0.28 -1.97 -9.56
N MET A 84 0.47 -1.72 -8.49
CA MET A 84 1.45 -2.65 -7.93
C MET A 84 0.88 -3.30 -6.66
N LYS A 85 0.80 -4.63 -6.68
CA LYS A 85 0.61 -5.46 -5.50
C LYS A 85 1.97 -5.78 -4.89
N VAL A 86 2.22 -5.26 -3.69
CA VAL A 86 3.45 -5.52 -2.93
C VAL A 86 3.33 -6.87 -2.23
N GLY A 87 4.28 -7.77 -2.48
CA GLY A 87 4.41 -9.07 -1.82
C GLY A 87 5.42 -9.08 -0.68
N MET A 88 6.39 -8.16 -0.69
CA MET A 88 7.38 -7.99 0.38
C MET A 88 7.42 -6.52 0.80
N THR A 89 6.86 -6.22 1.97
CA THR A 89 6.69 -4.84 2.46
C THR A 89 7.93 -4.24 3.08
N TRP A 90 8.85 -5.08 3.58
CA TRP A 90 10.15 -4.64 4.08
C TRP A 90 11.21 -5.73 3.90
N PRO A 91 12.42 -5.38 3.41
CA PRO A 91 12.74 -4.12 2.76
C PRO A 91 12.05 -4.03 1.38
N LEU A 92 11.53 -2.86 0.99
CA LEU A 92 10.90 -2.71 -0.32
C LEU A 92 11.95 -2.78 -1.45
N GLU A 93 11.71 -3.61 -2.47
CA GLU A 93 12.66 -3.80 -3.57
C GLU A 93 12.72 -2.58 -4.50
N PRO A 94 13.87 -1.90 -4.61
CA PRO A 94 13.92 -0.56 -5.19
C PRO A 94 13.87 -0.54 -6.71
N ASP A 95 14.42 -1.54 -7.41
CA ASP A 95 14.54 -1.46 -8.87
C ASP A 95 13.21 -1.75 -9.56
N GLY A 96 12.43 -2.70 -9.03
CA GLY A 96 11.05 -2.94 -9.44
C GLY A 96 10.15 -1.75 -9.17
N LEU A 97 10.32 -1.08 -8.02
CA LEU A 97 9.58 0.14 -7.73
C LEU A 97 9.93 1.28 -8.70
N ARG A 98 11.22 1.47 -9.01
CA ARG A 98 11.66 2.48 -9.99
C ARG A 98 11.07 2.22 -11.37
N ARG A 99 11.13 0.98 -11.87
CA ARG A 99 10.49 0.60 -13.15
C ARG A 99 9.00 0.86 -13.14
N PHE A 100 8.30 0.53 -12.05
CA PHE A 100 6.88 0.84 -11.90
C PHE A 100 6.59 2.34 -11.95
N ALA A 101 7.47 3.14 -11.35
CA ALA A 101 7.35 4.59 -11.27
C ALA A 101 7.62 5.32 -12.60
N GLU A 102 8.19 4.65 -13.60
CA GLU A 102 8.47 5.25 -14.91
C GLU A 102 7.18 5.73 -15.60
N GLY A 103 7.18 7.02 -15.99
CA GLY A 103 6.07 7.69 -16.65
C GLY A 103 4.98 8.20 -15.71
N LEU A 104 5.00 7.83 -14.42
CA LEU A 104 3.99 8.27 -13.47
C LEU A 104 4.16 9.73 -13.07
N GLU A 105 3.03 10.43 -12.94
CA GLU A 105 2.95 11.75 -12.34
C GLU A 105 2.73 11.66 -10.82
N THR A 106 2.02 10.61 -10.37
CA THR A 106 1.67 10.42 -8.96
C THR A 106 1.67 8.93 -8.61
N VAL A 107 2.21 8.60 -7.44
CA VAL A 107 2.12 7.30 -6.78
C VAL A 107 1.26 7.45 -5.53
N PHE A 108 0.10 6.80 -5.53
CA PHE A 108 -0.80 6.72 -4.39
C PHE A 108 -0.57 5.41 -3.62
N VAL A 109 -0.19 5.54 -2.36
CA VAL A 109 0.15 4.42 -1.49
C VAL A 109 -1.03 4.12 -0.58
N ILE A 110 -1.56 2.90 -0.70
CA ILE A 110 -2.67 2.39 0.09
C ILE A 110 -2.14 1.32 1.04
N GLU A 111 -1.99 1.72 2.30
CA GLU A 111 -1.56 0.85 3.40
C GLU A 111 -2.35 1.16 4.67
N GLU A 112 -2.57 0.14 5.50
CA GLU A 112 -3.17 0.31 6.83
C GLU A 112 -2.13 0.81 7.84
N LYS A 113 -2.61 1.40 8.95
CA LYS A 113 -1.74 1.84 10.05
C LYS A 113 -0.71 2.89 9.63
N ARG A 114 0.45 2.92 10.28
CA ARG A 114 1.55 3.86 10.03
C ARG A 114 2.11 3.73 8.60
N PRO A 115 2.63 4.81 8.00
CA PRO A 115 3.16 4.81 6.64
C PRO A 115 4.51 4.08 6.52
N LEU A 116 4.52 2.76 6.34
CA LEU A 116 5.72 1.95 6.16
C LEU A 116 6.15 1.89 4.69
N LEU A 117 5.21 1.70 3.78
CA LEU A 117 5.47 1.69 2.34
C LEU A 117 5.65 3.10 1.81
N GLU A 118 4.79 4.05 2.23
CA GLU A 118 4.84 5.43 1.73
C GLU A 118 6.21 6.08 2.01
N THR A 119 6.76 5.84 3.20
CA THR A 119 8.09 6.36 3.57
C THR A 119 9.22 5.72 2.77
N GLN A 120 9.22 4.38 2.62
CA GLN A 120 10.21 3.68 1.79
C GLN A 120 10.13 4.10 0.32
N ILE A 121 8.92 4.25 -0.23
CA ILE A 121 8.70 4.66 -1.63
C ILE A 121 9.24 6.07 -1.85
N ARG A 122 8.97 6.99 -0.92
CA ARG A 122 9.48 8.36 -0.97
C ARG A 122 11.01 8.37 -0.95
N ASP A 123 11.63 7.59 -0.07
CA ASP A 123 13.08 7.48 0.03
C ASP A 123 13.72 6.90 -1.25
N ILE A 124 13.20 5.77 -1.75
CA ILE A 124 13.71 5.10 -2.96
C ILE A 124 13.64 6.00 -4.21
N LEU A 125 12.56 6.79 -4.32
CA LEU A 125 12.30 7.67 -5.47
C LEU A 125 12.89 9.07 -5.29
N TYR A 126 13.43 9.41 -4.12
CA TYR A 126 13.93 10.76 -3.81
C TYR A 126 15.03 11.20 -4.77
N HIS A 127 15.92 10.30 -5.17
CA HIS A 127 17.03 10.61 -6.08
C HIS A 127 16.68 10.50 -7.56
N THR A 128 15.43 10.19 -7.92
CA THR A 128 14.97 10.22 -9.32
C THR A 128 15.05 11.66 -9.84
N HIS A 129 15.52 11.85 -11.08
CA HIS A 129 15.59 13.20 -11.69
C HIS A 129 14.23 13.91 -11.61
N GLU A 130 14.23 15.20 -11.26
CA GLU A 130 13.02 15.96 -10.93
C GLU A 130 11.96 15.89 -12.04
N SER A 131 12.37 16.00 -13.32
CA SER A 131 11.46 15.90 -14.47
C SER A 131 10.76 14.55 -14.64
N ARG A 132 11.17 13.52 -13.88
CA ARG A 132 10.64 12.14 -13.94
C ARG A 132 10.19 11.62 -12.58
N ARG A 133 10.28 12.43 -11.52
CA ARG A 133 9.98 12.00 -10.15
C ARG A 133 8.48 12.16 -9.89
N PRO A 134 7.72 11.08 -9.66
CA PRO A 134 6.31 11.21 -9.31
C PRO A 134 6.15 11.81 -7.91
N ARG A 135 5.01 12.47 -7.68
CA ARG A 135 4.58 12.79 -6.32
C ARG A 135 4.18 11.52 -5.58
N VAL A 136 4.61 11.34 -4.34
CA VAL A 136 4.21 10.19 -3.50
C VAL A 136 3.21 10.68 -2.46
N ILE A 137 1.97 10.20 -2.56
CA ILE A 137 0.85 10.51 -1.66
C ILE A 137 0.28 9.24 -1.04
N GLY A 138 -0.48 9.36 0.04
CA GLY A 138 -1.03 8.21 0.75
C GLY A 138 -1.89 8.64 1.93
N LYS A 139 -1.28 8.79 3.11
CA LYS A 139 -1.96 9.27 4.32
C LYS A 139 -2.49 10.69 4.16
N LYS A 140 -1.73 11.52 3.47
CA LYS A 140 -2.09 12.91 3.15
C LYS A 140 -2.09 13.12 1.65
N ASP A 141 -2.93 14.06 1.22
CA ASP A 141 -2.94 14.55 -0.15
C ASP A 141 -1.83 15.62 -0.38
N PRO A 142 -1.66 16.14 -1.61
CA PRO A 142 -0.66 17.16 -1.90
C PRO A 142 -0.84 18.48 -1.11
N ALA A 143 -2.04 18.78 -0.62
CA ALA A 143 -2.32 19.94 0.22
C ALA A 143 -2.06 19.68 1.72
N GLY A 144 -1.62 18.46 2.07
CA GLY A 144 -1.37 18.05 3.45
C GLY A 144 -2.63 17.65 4.22
N LEU A 145 -3.79 17.59 3.55
CA LEU A 145 -5.04 17.18 4.18
C LEU A 145 -5.09 15.65 4.30
N PRO A 146 -5.75 15.11 5.35
CA PRO A 146 -5.96 13.67 5.48
C PRO A 146 -6.65 13.06 4.25
N LEU A 147 -6.11 11.93 3.80
CA LEU A 147 -6.62 11.16 2.66
C LEU A 147 -6.91 9.71 3.03
N LEU A 148 -5.96 9.03 3.69
CA LEU A 148 -6.15 7.71 4.27
C LEU A 148 -5.83 7.75 5.77
N ARG A 149 -6.65 7.08 6.58
CA ARG A 149 -6.41 6.99 8.03
C ARG A 149 -5.16 6.17 8.34
N ASP A 150 -4.49 6.55 9.41
CA ASP A 150 -3.35 5.85 10.01
C ASP A 150 -3.73 5.07 11.29
N ILE A 151 -4.98 5.23 11.74
CA ILE A 151 -5.59 4.48 12.84
C ILE A 151 -6.53 3.42 12.27
N LEU A 152 -6.60 2.27 12.94
CA LEU A 152 -7.41 1.11 12.52
C LEU A 152 -7.01 0.58 11.12
N ASP A 153 -7.85 -0.28 10.58
CA ASP A 153 -7.72 -0.91 9.27
C ASP A 153 -8.17 0.05 8.15
N LEU A 154 -8.20 -0.32 6.88
CA LEU A 154 -8.94 0.44 5.85
C LEU A 154 -10.14 -0.38 5.39
N ASN A 155 -11.14 0.28 4.81
CA ASN A 155 -12.24 -0.42 4.14
C ASN A 155 -12.40 0.05 2.69
N PRO A 156 -13.12 -0.70 1.84
CA PRO A 156 -13.29 -0.37 0.42
C PRO A 156 -13.88 1.02 0.19
N ALA A 157 -14.90 1.43 0.95
CA ALA A 157 -15.54 2.74 0.80
C ALA A 157 -14.57 3.90 1.06
N GLN A 158 -13.73 3.79 2.08
CA GLN A 158 -12.69 4.79 2.38
C GLN A 158 -11.67 4.89 1.24
N ILE A 159 -11.24 3.75 0.71
CA ILE A 159 -10.30 3.70 -0.42
C ILE A 159 -10.94 4.27 -1.68
N ALA A 160 -12.21 3.96 -1.96
CA ALA A 160 -12.94 4.45 -3.12
C ALA A 160 -13.07 5.99 -3.10
N VAL A 161 -13.46 6.57 -1.97
CA VAL A 161 -13.55 8.03 -1.80
C VAL A 161 -12.17 8.69 -1.91
N ALA A 162 -11.13 8.10 -1.30
CA ALA A 162 -9.76 8.60 -1.42
C ALA A 162 -9.24 8.52 -2.86
N LEU A 163 -9.51 7.43 -3.57
CA LEU A 163 -9.13 7.25 -4.96
C LEU A 163 -9.85 8.26 -5.86
N ALA A 164 -11.15 8.47 -5.65
CA ALA A 164 -11.92 9.48 -6.37
C ALA A 164 -11.28 10.87 -6.25
N ARG A 165 -10.80 11.28 -5.07
CA ARG A 165 -10.08 12.57 -4.89
C ARG A 165 -8.83 12.73 -5.75
N ILE A 166 -8.22 11.63 -6.21
CA ILE A 166 -7.00 11.63 -7.04
C ILE A 166 -7.33 11.51 -8.53
N LEU A 167 -8.44 10.86 -8.88
CA LEU A 167 -8.82 10.63 -10.27
C LEU A 167 -9.31 11.91 -10.95
N PRO A 168 -8.90 12.18 -12.21
CA PRO A 168 -9.34 13.35 -12.97
C PRO A 168 -10.86 13.35 -13.19
N LYS A 169 -11.54 14.39 -12.72
CA LYS A 169 -13.01 14.47 -12.66
C LYS A 169 -13.69 14.50 -14.03
N ASP A 170 -13.01 15.01 -15.05
CA ASP A 170 -13.47 15.05 -16.44
C ASP A 170 -13.65 13.66 -17.05
N LEU A 171 -12.94 12.65 -16.53
CA LEU A 171 -13.08 11.26 -16.97
C LEU A 171 -14.13 10.48 -16.19
N TRP A 172 -14.78 11.06 -15.18
CA TRP A 172 -15.75 10.33 -14.38
C TRP A 172 -17.01 10.03 -15.17
N THR A 173 -17.51 8.81 -15.03
CA THR A 173 -18.84 8.44 -15.50
C THR A 173 -19.92 8.95 -14.54
N GLU A 174 -21.15 9.03 -15.02
CA GLU A 174 -22.29 9.40 -14.18
C GLU A 174 -22.51 8.38 -13.06
N LYS A 175 -22.28 7.09 -13.35
CA LYS A 175 -22.33 6.03 -12.35
C LYS A 175 -21.30 6.27 -11.24
N MET A 176 -20.05 6.58 -11.60
CA MET A 176 -18.99 6.84 -10.64
C MET A 176 -19.30 8.06 -9.76
N ARG A 177 -19.79 9.16 -10.36
CA ARG A 177 -20.21 10.36 -9.59
C ARG A 177 -21.25 10.02 -8.51
N ASN A 178 -22.29 9.29 -8.90
CA ASN A 178 -23.36 8.89 -7.98
C ASN A 178 -22.86 7.94 -6.90
N GLU A 179 -22.00 6.98 -7.25
CA GLU A 179 -21.46 6.05 -6.25
C GLU A 179 -20.53 6.75 -5.25
N VAL A 180 -19.67 7.66 -5.70
CA VAL A 180 -18.82 8.45 -4.80
C VAL A 180 -19.67 9.23 -3.80
N ALA A 181 -20.72 9.92 -4.25
CA ALA A 181 -21.64 10.64 -3.37
C ALA A 181 -22.33 9.72 -2.36
N ASN A 182 -22.76 8.52 -2.79
CA ASN A 182 -23.36 7.52 -1.91
C ASN A 182 -22.38 7.01 -0.85
N LEU A 183 -21.12 6.75 -1.23
CA LEU A 183 -20.08 6.28 -0.33
C LEU A 183 -19.70 7.36 0.69
N GLU A 184 -19.57 8.61 0.27
CA GLU A 184 -19.34 9.75 1.17
C GLU A 184 -20.46 9.87 2.21
N ALA A 185 -21.73 9.81 1.78
CA ALA A 185 -22.88 9.85 2.68
C ALA A 185 -22.93 8.65 3.64
N ARG A 186 -22.55 7.45 3.20
CA ARG A 186 -22.45 6.26 4.06
C ARG A 186 -21.35 6.40 5.10
N LEU A 187 -20.18 6.88 4.71
CA LEU A 187 -19.05 7.08 5.62
C LEU A 187 -19.37 8.14 6.69
N ALA A 188 -20.02 9.24 6.31
CA ALA A 188 -20.48 10.26 7.25
C ALA A 188 -21.43 9.66 8.32
N ARG A 189 -22.46 8.93 7.88
CA ARG A 189 -23.40 8.26 8.81
C ARG A 189 -22.73 7.19 9.68
N SER A 190 -21.79 6.41 9.12
CA SER A 190 -21.11 5.37 9.89
C SER A 190 -20.24 5.92 11.02
N GLY A 191 -19.72 7.14 10.88
CA GLY A 191 -18.98 7.81 11.94
C GLY A 191 -19.84 8.19 13.15
N GLU A 192 -21.16 8.28 12.97
CA GLU A 192 -22.13 8.63 14.00
C GLU A 192 -22.71 7.39 14.71
N LEU A 193 -22.42 6.18 14.23
CA LEU A 193 -22.95 4.94 14.80
C LEU A 193 -22.24 4.58 16.10
N THR A 194 -23.01 4.48 17.18
CA THR A 194 -22.55 3.90 18.44
C THR A 194 -22.40 2.38 18.28
N PRO A 195 -21.26 1.78 18.68
CA PRO A 195 -21.11 0.32 18.69
C PRO A 195 -22.22 -0.33 19.52
N ILE A 196 -22.91 -1.32 18.93
CA ILE A 196 -23.97 -2.08 19.64
C ILE A 196 -23.37 -2.84 20.84
N HIS A 197 -22.11 -3.27 20.72
CA HIS A 197 -21.33 -3.86 21.79
C HIS A 197 -19.84 -3.60 21.53
N GLU A 198 -19.06 -3.47 22.59
CA GLU A 198 -17.61 -3.42 22.52
C GLU A 198 -17.04 -4.81 22.79
N ARG A 199 -16.30 -5.38 21.83
CA ARG A 199 -15.60 -6.66 22.07
C ARG A 199 -14.40 -6.38 22.97
N GLN A 200 -14.54 -6.74 24.25
CA GLN A 200 -13.44 -6.73 25.20
C GLN A 200 -12.28 -7.59 24.65
N PRO A 201 -11.01 -7.16 24.79
CA PRO A 201 -9.84 -7.93 24.36
C PRO A 201 -9.58 -9.08 25.35
N TYR A 202 -10.55 -9.99 25.45
CA TYR A 202 -10.50 -11.14 26.34
C TYR A 202 -10.27 -12.41 25.52
N TYR A 203 -9.59 -13.37 26.12
CA TYR A 203 -9.42 -14.66 25.50
C TYR A 203 -10.79 -15.35 25.34
N CYS A 204 -10.95 -16.13 24.27
CA CYS A 204 -12.13 -16.98 24.15
C CYS A 204 -12.22 -17.92 25.36
N SER A 205 -13.43 -18.28 25.77
CA SER A 205 -13.71 -19.09 26.96
C SER A 205 -13.01 -20.46 27.01
N GLY A 206 -12.47 -20.94 25.89
CA GLY A 206 -11.66 -22.17 25.80
C GLY A 206 -10.16 -21.96 25.60
N CYS A 207 -9.63 -20.74 25.69
CA CYS A 207 -8.21 -20.49 25.50
C CYS A 207 -7.40 -20.94 26.73
N PRO A 208 -6.37 -21.80 26.60
CA PRO A 208 -5.55 -22.24 27.73
C PRO A 208 -4.74 -21.11 28.37
N HIS A 209 -4.58 -19.98 27.67
CA HIS A 209 -3.96 -18.77 28.21
C HIS A 209 -4.90 -17.98 29.13
N ASN A 210 -6.18 -18.32 29.22
CA ASN A 210 -7.15 -17.65 30.10
C ASN A 210 -6.99 -18.01 31.59
N THR A 211 -6.14 -19.00 31.92
CA THR A 211 -5.80 -19.41 33.30
C THR A 211 -4.34 -19.15 33.66
N SER A 212 -3.55 -18.54 32.77
CA SER A 212 -2.14 -18.22 33.03
C SER A 212 -2.02 -16.79 33.56
N THR A 213 -2.37 -16.61 34.84
CA THR A 213 -1.97 -15.45 35.66
C THR A 213 -1.20 -15.95 36.86
#